data_AF-A0A809SFN7-F1
#
_entry.id   AF-A0A809SFN7-F1
#
_cell.length_a   1.000
_cell.length_b   1.000
_cell.length_c   1.000
_cell.angle_alpha   90.00
_cell.angle_beta   90.00
_cell.angle_gamma   90.00
#
_symmetry.space_group_name_H-M   'P 1'
#
loop_
_entity.id
_entity.type
_entity.pdbx_description
1 polymer ?
#
loop_
_entity_poly.entity_id
_entity_poly.type
_entity_poly.pdbx_seq_one_letter_code
_entity_poly.pdbx_strand_id
1 'polypeptide(L)'
;MVSLQTPVCDFGWKAPEFDLPGIDGKRYSLSTAMGENGLLVMFICNHCPYVQSIRPRLVRDCRELRDVHGINSIAIMSNDPADYAEDSFENMAKVAAEFDFPFPYVFDESQAVARAYDAVCTPDFFGLNRDGGLQYRGRFDASRKETAPEGVRRDLFEAMVQVATAQKGPAAQIPSMGCSIKWK
;
A
#
# COMPACT_ATOMS: atom_id res chain seq x y z
N MET A 1 -1.96 1.55 21.13
CA MET A 1 -2.38 1.18 19.76
C MET A 1 -2.11 -0.29 19.55
N VAL A 2 -3.14 -1.07 19.19
CA VAL A 2 -3.02 -2.53 18.97
C VAL A 2 -2.33 -2.79 17.62
N SER A 3 -1.45 -3.79 17.58
CA SER A 3 -0.84 -4.26 16.34
C SER A 3 -1.62 -5.45 15.78
N LEU A 4 -1.84 -5.46 14.47
CA LEU A 4 -2.53 -6.52 13.76
C LEU A 4 -1.62 -7.12 12.69
N GLN A 5 -1.98 -8.33 12.25
CA GLN A 5 -1.36 -9.02 11.11
C GLN A 5 -2.37 -9.18 9.98
N THR A 6 -1.90 -9.13 8.73
CA THR A 6 -2.77 -9.31 7.57
C THR A 6 -3.18 -10.78 7.39
N PRO A 7 -4.37 -11.06 6.86
CA PRO A 7 -4.77 -12.38 6.41
C PRO A 7 -3.82 -12.98 5.36
N VAL A 8 -3.91 -14.29 5.16
CA VAL A 8 -3.24 -14.99 4.06
C VAL A 8 -3.79 -14.50 2.72
N CYS A 9 -2.93 -14.42 1.70
CA CYS A 9 -3.32 -14.04 0.35
C CYS A 9 -4.39 -14.98 -0.24
N ASP A 10 -5.55 -14.42 -0.58
CA ASP A 10 -6.61 -15.09 -1.34
C ASP A 10 -6.33 -14.92 -2.84
N PHE A 11 -5.56 -15.85 -3.41
CA PHE A 11 -5.08 -15.74 -4.79
C PHE A 11 -6.22 -15.63 -5.81
N GLY A 12 -6.15 -14.60 -6.65
CA GLY A 12 -7.16 -14.34 -7.67
C GLY A 12 -8.40 -13.59 -7.18
N TRP A 13 -8.48 -13.28 -5.87
CA TRP A 13 -9.50 -12.37 -5.35
C TRP A 13 -9.52 -11.07 -6.15
N LYS A 14 -10.71 -10.67 -6.58
CA LYS A 14 -10.89 -9.48 -7.43
C LYS A 14 -10.93 -8.24 -6.55
N ALA A 15 -10.00 -7.34 -6.81
CA ALA A 15 -9.95 -6.05 -6.14
C ALA A 15 -11.27 -5.28 -6.34
N PRO A 16 -11.92 -4.82 -5.25
CA PRO A 16 -13.09 -3.97 -5.31
C PRO A 16 -12.77 -2.66 -6.05
N GLU A 17 -13.76 -2.17 -6.78
CA GLU A 17 -13.67 -0.84 -7.39
C GLU A 17 -13.67 0.26 -6.32
N PHE A 18 -13.04 1.38 -6.65
CA PHE A 18 -13.04 2.59 -5.84
C PHE A 18 -13.02 3.84 -6.73
N ASP A 19 -13.39 4.98 -6.15
CA ASP A 19 -13.26 6.29 -6.77
C ASP A 19 -12.94 7.30 -5.66
N LEU A 20 -11.65 7.62 -5.51
CA LEU A 20 -11.12 8.37 -4.38
C LEU A 20 -10.42 9.67 -4.82
N PRO A 21 -10.59 10.78 -4.07
CA PRO A 21 -9.87 12.01 -4.32
C PRO A 21 -8.40 11.88 -3.93
N GLY A 22 -7.51 12.31 -4.82
CA GLY A 22 -6.08 12.46 -4.58
C GLY A 22 -5.72 13.84 -4.07
N ILE A 23 -4.61 13.94 -3.33
CA ILE A 23 -4.03 15.21 -2.85
C ILE A 23 -3.61 16.16 -3.97
N ASP A 24 -3.51 15.65 -5.21
CA ASP A 24 -3.22 16.43 -6.42
C ASP A 24 -4.49 17.03 -7.07
N GLY A 25 -5.65 16.87 -6.43
CA GLY A 25 -6.94 17.36 -6.92
C GLY A 25 -7.58 16.48 -7.99
N LYS A 26 -6.97 15.35 -8.36
CA LYS A 26 -7.56 14.38 -9.30
C LYS A 26 -8.38 13.33 -8.56
N ARG A 27 -9.16 12.55 -9.31
CA ARG A 27 -9.82 11.34 -8.80
C ARG A 27 -9.19 10.11 -9.42
N TYR A 28 -9.08 9.06 -8.62
CA TYR A 28 -8.47 7.80 -9.00
C TYR A 28 -9.41 6.64 -8.74
N SER A 29 -9.53 5.77 -9.75
CA SER A 29 -10.15 4.46 -9.67
C SER A 29 -9.13 3.34 -9.87
N LEU A 30 -9.55 2.10 -9.61
CA LEU A 30 -8.75 0.91 -9.84
C LEU A 30 -8.20 0.87 -11.28
N SER A 31 -9.08 1.14 -12.25
CA SER A 31 -8.72 1.15 -13.68
C SER A 31 -7.71 2.24 -14.04
N THR A 32 -7.86 3.45 -13.50
CA THR A 32 -6.90 4.56 -13.76
C THR A 32 -5.56 4.38 -13.07
N ALA A 33 -5.53 3.61 -11.97
CA ALA A 33 -4.31 3.35 -11.22
C ALA A 33 -3.49 2.19 -11.81
N MET A 34 -4.13 1.27 -12.54
CA MET A 34 -3.50 0.05 -13.04
C MET A 34 -2.27 0.33 -13.93
N GLY A 35 -1.18 -0.40 -13.69
CA GLY A 35 -0.01 -0.40 -14.55
C GLY A 35 -0.11 -1.46 -15.65
N GLU A 36 0.85 -1.47 -16.57
CA GLU A 36 0.90 -2.45 -17.67
C GLU A 36 0.87 -3.90 -17.16
N ASN A 37 1.60 -4.17 -16.07
CA ASN A 37 1.79 -5.52 -15.55
C ASN A 37 1.05 -5.78 -14.23
N GLY A 38 0.38 -4.77 -13.66
CA GLY A 38 -0.32 -4.87 -12.39
C GLY A 38 -0.29 -3.58 -11.56
N LEU A 39 -0.78 -3.70 -10.33
CA LEU A 39 -0.95 -2.59 -9.40
C LEU A 39 -0.63 -3.01 -7.96
N LEU A 40 0.10 -2.18 -7.25
CA LEU A 40 0.26 -2.28 -5.80
C LEU A 40 -0.68 -1.28 -5.10
N VAL A 41 -1.73 -1.77 -4.45
CA VAL A 41 -2.61 -0.97 -3.58
C VAL A 41 -2.08 -1.03 -2.15
N MET A 42 -1.92 0.12 -1.50
CA MET A 42 -1.28 0.22 -0.19
C MET A 42 -2.15 1.03 0.76
N PHE A 43 -2.65 0.41 1.83
CA PHE A 43 -3.27 1.15 2.92
C PHE A 43 -2.18 1.63 3.87
N ILE A 44 -1.92 2.93 3.88
CA ILE A 44 -0.86 3.56 4.68
C ILE A 44 -1.42 4.72 5.50
N CYS A 45 -0.59 5.26 6.39
CA CYS A 45 -0.89 6.52 7.05
C CYS A 45 0.38 7.32 7.37
N ASN A 46 0.23 8.52 7.93
CA ASN A 46 1.33 9.47 8.09
C ASN A 46 2.06 9.27 9.44
N HIS A 47 1.31 8.95 10.50
CA HIS A 47 1.83 8.88 11.86
C HIS A 47 2.29 7.48 12.31
N CYS A 48 1.95 6.42 11.58
CA CYS A 48 2.27 5.06 12.02
C CYS A 48 3.79 4.80 11.97
N PRO A 49 4.41 4.34 13.08
CA PRO A 49 5.84 4.04 13.10
C PRO A 49 6.23 2.92 12.13
N TYR A 50 5.33 1.97 11.86
CA TYR A 50 5.58 0.92 10.86
C TYR A 50 5.70 1.49 9.46
N VAL A 51 4.82 2.42 9.07
CA VAL A 51 4.91 3.11 7.78
C VAL A 51 6.13 4.02 7.72
N GLN A 52 6.41 4.76 8.79
CA GLN A 52 7.57 5.66 8.87
C GLN A 52 8.89 4.90 8.69
N SER A 53 9.04 3.72 9.29
CA SER A 53 10.26 2.92 9.21
C SER A 53 10.62 2.42 7.79
N ILE A 54 9.63 2.32 6.90
CA ILE A 54 9.81 1.82 5.54
C ILE A 54 9.75 2.92 4.47
N ARG A 55 9.21 4.10 4.80
CA ARG A 55 8.78 5.12 3.81
C ARG A 55 9.83 5.48 2.75
N PRO A 56 11.10 5.78 3.07
CA PRO A 56 12.10 6.09 2.04
C PRO A 56 12.35 4.91 1.09
N ARG A 57 12.34 3.68 1.61
CA ARG A 57 12.52 2.45 0.83
C ARG A 57 11.27 2.11 0.03
N LEU A 58 10.08 2.38 0.57
CA LEU A 58 8.82 2.25 -0.15
C LEU A 58 8.81 3.15 -1.40
N VAL A 59 9.23 4.41 -1.26
CA VAL A 59 9.36 5.35 -2.38
C VAL A 59 10.34 4.84 -3.44
N ARG A 60 11.53 4.38 -3.03
CA ARG A 60 12.50 3.76 -3.94
C ARG A 60 11.91 2.58 -4.69
N ASP A 61 11.28 1.65 -3.98
CA ASP A 61 10.75 0.40 -4.53
C ASP A 61 9.62 0.67 -5.51
N CYS A 62 8.69 1.57 -5.18
CA CYS A 62 7.60 1.92 -6.08
C CYS A 62 8.08 2.61 -7.37
N ARG A 63 9.16 3.41 -7.34
CA ARG A 63 9.77 3.95 -8.56
C ARG A 63 10.32 2.85 -9.46
N GLU A 64 11.11 1.96 -8.88
CA GLU A 64 11.71 0.85 -9.61
C GLU A 64 10.64 -0.09 -10.18
N LEU A 65 9.61 -0.42 -9.40
CA LEU A 65 8.46 -1.21 -9.86
C LEU A 65 7.73 -0.56 -11.04
N ARG A 66 7.50 0.74 -10.99
CA ARG A 66 6.86 1.49 -12.08
C ARG A 66 7.74 1.52 -13.32
N ASP A 67 8.98 1.98 -13.17
CA ASP A 67 9.86 2.35 -14.28
C ASP A 67 10.47 1.12 -14.97
N VAL A 68 10.71 0.03 -14.24
CA VAL A 68 11.38 -1.19 -14.76
C VAL A 68 10.41 -2.34 -14.96
N HIS A 69 9.38 -2.44 -14.13
CA HIS A 69 8.50 -3.62 -14.11
C HIS A 69 7.06 -3.33 -14.54
N GLY A 70 6.71 -2.08 -14.86
CA GLY A 70 5.36 -1.71 -15.29
C GLY A 70 4.28 -1.95 -14.22
N ILE A 71 4.68 -1.99 -12.95
CA ILE A 71 3.78 -2.11 -11.80
C ILE A 71 3.56 -0.70 -11.23
N ASN A 72 2.35 -0.18 -11.40
CA ASN A 72 1.98 1.07 -10.75
C ASN A 72 1.70 0.85 -9.26
N SER A 73 1.62 1.94 -8.51
CA SER A 73 1.25 1.91 -7.10
C SER A 73 0.22 2.99 -6.79
N ILE A 74 -0.63 2.75 -5.79
CA ILE A 74 -1.55 3.74 -5.24
C ILE A 74 -1.60 3.58 -3.72
N ALA A 75 -1.45 4.70 -3.00
CA ALA A 75 -1.56 4.76 -1.55
C ALA A 75 -2.94 5.26 -1.15
N ILE A 76 -3.61 4.56 -0.24
CA ILE A 76 -4.92 4.91 0.30
C ILE A 76 -4.78 5.21 1.80
N MET A 77 -5.21 6.41 2.22
CA MET A 77 -5.37 6.78 3.62
C MET A 77 -6.83 6.61 4.02
N SER A 78 -7.08 5.77 5.04
CA SER A 78 -8.43 5.50 5.55
C SER A 78 -8.59 5.79 7.05
N ASN A 79 -7.55 6.32 7.71
CA ASN A 79 -7.66 6.67 9.13
C ASN A 79 -8.55 7.90 9.34
N ASP A 80 -9.31 7.92 10.44
CA ASP A 80 -10.05 9.12 10.86
C ASP A 80 -9.08 10.20 11.38
N PRO A 81 -9.01 11.38 10.71
CA PRO A 81 -8.16 12.49 11.16
C PRO A 81 -8.66 13.16 12.45
N ALA A 82 -9.90 12.90 12.89
CA ALA A 82 -10.38 13.40 14.19
C ALA A 82 -9.61 12.78 15.37
N ASP A 83 -9.16 11.53 15.23
CA ASP A 83 -8.33 10.86 16.23
C ASP A 83 -6.84 11.22 16.09
N TYR A 84 -6.37 11.45 14.86
CA TYR A 84 -4.97 11.73 14.54
C TYR A 84 -4.85 12.80 13.46
N ALA A 85 -4.62 14.05 13.87
CA ALA A 85 -4.54 15.20 12.96
C ALA A 85 -3.43 15.06 11.91
N GLU A 86 -2.38 14.30 12.20
CA GLU A 86 -1.30 13.97 11.28
C GLU A 86 -1.78 13.22 10.02
N ASP A 87 -2.92 12.54 10.10
CA ASP A 87 -3.53 11.81 8.99
C ASP A 87 -4.52 12.66 8.17
N SER A 88 -4.61 13.97 8.45
CA SER A 88 -5.45 14.89 7.67
C SER A 88 -5.00 14.99 6.21
N PHE A 89 -5.94 15.34 5.32
CA PHE A 89 -5.68 15.53 3.89
C PHE A 89 -4.55 16.55 3.61
N GLU A 90 -4.48 17.61 4.40
CA GLU A 90 -3.43 18.63 4.32
C GLU A 90 -2.05 18.06 4.69
N ASN A 91 -2.00 17.21 5.73
CA ASN A 91 -0.75 16.57 6.13
C ASN A 91 -0.35 15.43 5.18
N MET A 92 -1.31 14.75 4.54
CA MET A 92 -1.01 13.84 3.44
C MET A 92 -0.27 14.55 2.31
N ALA A 93 -0.70 15.76 1.92
CA ALA A 93 -0.04 16.56 0.90
C ALA A 93 1.40 16.94 1.29
N LYS A 94 1.61 17.37 2.55
CA LYS A 94 2.95 17.70 3.08
C LYS A 94 3.87 16.49 3.07
N VAL A 95 3.41 15.34 3.57
CA VAL A 95 4.21 14.10 3.61
C VAL A 95 4.55 13.62 2.21
N ALA A 96 3.59 13.64 1.27
CA ALA A 96 3.84 13.23 -0.10
C ALA A 96 4.87 14.14 -0.79
N ALA A 97 4.84 15.45 -0.53
CA ALA A 97 5.81 16.39 -1.05
C ALA A 97 7.20 16.21 -0.41
N GLU A 98 7.27 16.03 0.91
CA GLU A 98 8.51 15.83 1.66
C GLU A 98 9.28 14.59 1.20
N PHE A 99 8.55 13.48 0.97
CA PHE A 99 9.14 12.20 0.58
C PHE A 99 9.07 11.95 -0.94
N ASP A 100 8.59 12.92 -1.72
CA ASP A 100 8.49 12.86 -3.18
C ASP A 100 7.80 11.57 -3.66
N PHE A 101 6.57 11.35 -3.20
CA PHE A 101 5.82 10.13 -3.50
C PHE A 101 5.64 9.94 -5.01
N PRO A 102 6.06 8.79 -5.57
CA PRO A 102 6.01 8.52 -7.01
C PRO A 102 4.65 7.98 -7.48
N PHE A 103 3.67 7.94 -6.57
CA PHE A 103 2.35 7.34 -6.73
C PHE A 103 1.26 8.28 -6.21
N PRO A 104 0.01 8.14 -6.68
CA PRO A 104 -1.12 8.86 -6.11
C PRO A 104 -1.31 8.52 -4.64
N TYR A 105 -1.58 9.54 -3.83
CA TYR A 105 -1.99 9.38 -2.44
C TYR A 105 -3.43 9.89 -2.29
N VAL A 106 -4.35 8.96 -2.05
CA VAL A 106 -5.79 9.20 -2.08
C VAL A 106 -6.43 9.00 -0.72
N PHE A 107 -7.55 9.68 -0.48
CA PHE A 107 -8.22 9.70 0.81
C PHE A 107 -9.57 8.97 0.77
N ASP A 108 -9.70 7.92 1.58
CA ASP A 108 -10.92 7.16 1.79
C ASP A 108 -11.62 7.63 3.07
N GLU A 109 -12.26 8.80 2.98
CA GLU A 109 -12.92 9.46 4.11
C GLU A 109 -14.03 8.60 4.75
N SER A 110 -14.74 7.83 3.91
CA SER A 110 -15.84 6.96 4.35
C SER A 110 -15.37 5.65 4.98
N GLN A 111 -14.12 5.28 4.75
CA GLN A 111 -13.53 3.98 5.09
C GLN A 111 -14.17 2.78 4.37
N ALA A 112 -15.06 3.03 3.40
CA ALA A 112 -15.75 1.98 2.67
C ALA A 112 -14.78 1.17 1.82
N VAL A 113 -13.75 1.79 1.26
CA VAL A 113 -12.74 1.10 0.44
C VAL A 113 -11.87 0.21 1.32
N ALA A 114 -11.40 0.71 2.48
CA ALA A 114 -10.68 -0.13 3.44
C ALA A 114 -11.52 -1.33 3.92
N ARG A 115 -12.82 -1.13 4.20
CA ARG A 115 -13.71 -2.24 4.57
C ARG A 115 -13.91 -3.23 3.42
N ALA A 116 -14.09 -2.76 2.19
CA ALA A 116 -14.26 -3.61 1.01
C ALA A 116 -13.00 -4.45 0.71
N TYR A 117 -11.83 -3.90 0.96
CA TYR A 117 -10.55 -4.61 0.85
C TYR A 117 -10.22 -5.50 2.05
N ASP A 118 -11.04 -5.46 3.10
CA ASP A 118 -10.75 -6.08 4.39
C ASP A 118 -9.36 -5.66 4.91
N ALA A 119 -8.99 -4.40 4.69
CA ALA A 119 -7.72 -3.85 5.15
C ALA A 119 -7.74 -3.71 6.67
N VAL A 120 -6.72 -4.24 7.35
CA VAL A 120 -6.74 -4.34 8.82
C VAL A 120 -5.74 -3.42 9.51
N CYS A 121 -4.63 -3.09 8.84
CA CYS A 121 -3.54 -2.32 9.44
C CYS A 121 -2.88 -1.34 8.47
N THR A 122 -2.00 -0.50 9.00
CA THR A 122 -1.07 0.33 8.23
C THR A 122 0.38 -0.03 8.59
N PRO A 123 1.22 -0.43 7.61
CA PRO A 123 0.87 -0.67 6.21
C PRO A 123 0.17 -2.03 5.97
N ASP A 124 -0.81 -2.07 5.06
CA ASP A 124 -1.38 -3.30 4.46
C ASP A 124 -1.24 -3.20 2.93
N PHE A 125 -0.73 -4.27 2.31
CA PHE A 125 -0.29 -4.27 0.91
C PHE A 125 -1.08 -5.30 0.11
N PHE A 126 -1.60 -4.87 -1.05
CA PHE A 126 -2.34 -5.71 -1.98
C PHE A 126 -1.67 -5.62 -3.36
N GLY A 127 -0.88 -6.63 -3.70
CA GLY A 127 -0.24 -6.75 -5.00
C GLY A 127 -1.14 -7.47 -5.99
N LEU A 128 -1.60 -6.76 -7.02
CA LEU A 128 -2.50 -7.25 -8.06
C LEU A 128 -1.72 -7.53 -9.34
N ASN A 129 -2.12 -8.59 -10.05
CA ASN A 129 -1.68 -8.80 -11.44
C ASN A 129 -2.46 -7.91 -12.42
N ARG A 130 -2.11 -7.95 -13.72
CA ARG A 130 -2.74 -7.10 -14.75
C ARG A 130 -4.26 -7.30 -14.91
N ASP A 131 -4.76 -8.46 -14.48
CA ASP A 131 -6.19 -8.79 -14.52
C ASP A 131 -6.93 -8.36 -13.23
N GLY A 132 -6.27 -7.60 -12.35
CA GLY A 132 -6.81 -7.13 -11.08
C GLY A 132 -7.00 -8.23 -10.03
N GLY A 133 -6.38 -9.40 -10.22
CA GLY A 133 -6.41 -10.51 -9.27
C GLY A 133 -5.29 -10.40 -8.23
N LEU A 134 -5.62 -10.58 -6.95
CA LEU A 134 -4.65 -10.57 -5.85
C LEU A 134 -3.62 -11.68 -6.00
N GLN A 135 -2.35 -11.30 -5.89
CA GLN A 135 -1.20 -12.19 -5.95
C GLN A 135 -0.26 -12.02 -4.75
N TYR A 136 -0.32 -10.89 -4.06
CA TYR A 136 0.49 -10.65 -2.87
C TYR A 136 -0.31 -9.92 -1.79
N ARG A 137 -0.27 -10.44 -0.57
CA ARG A 137 -0.73 -9.81 0.65
C ARG A 137 0.19 -10.19 1.80
N GLY A 138 1.09 -9.27 2.15
CA GLY A 138 2.17 -9.55 3.08
C GLY A 138 2.97 -8.31 3.45
N ARG A 139 4.09 -8.52 4.16
CA ARG A 139 4.96 -7.45 4.65
C ARG A 139 5.72 -6.74 3.52
N PHE A 140 6.29 -5.59 3.85
CA PHE A 140 7.24 -4.90 2.98
C PHE A 140 8.61 -5.62 2.94
N ASP A 141 9.23 -5.73 4.11
CA ASP A 141 10.48 -6.44 4.40
C ASP A 141 10.45 -6.86 5.89
N ALA A 142 11.58 -7.22 6.50
CA ALA A 142 11.62 -7.60 7.92
C ALA A 142 11.49 -6.43 8.92
N SER A 143 11.28 -5.19 8.46
CA SER A 143 11.12 -4.01 9.33
C SER A 143 9.84 -4.10 10.18
N ARG A 144 9.87 -3.43 11.33
CA ARG A 144 8.71 -3.28 12.22
C ARG A 144 8.51 -1.80 12.53
N LYS A 145 8.57 -1.40 13.80
CA LYS A 145 8.63 0.02 14.18
C LYS A 145 10.02 0.59 13.90
N GLU A 146 11.02 -0.27 13.98
CA GLU A 146 12.40 0.00 13.64
C GLU A 146 12.69 -0.49 12.21
N THR A 147 13.46 0.32 11.49
CA THR A 147 14.02 0.02 10.17
C THR A 147 14.89 -1.24 10.27
N ALA A 148 14.58 -2.27 9.48
CA ALA A 148 15.46 -3.44 9.38
C ALA A 148 16.86 -3.06 8.86
N PRO A 149 17.91 -3.83 9.21
CA PRO A 149 19.27 -3.60 8.72
C PRO A 149 19.36 -3.51 7.20
N GLU A 150 20.42 -2.83 6.72
CA GLU A 150 20.73 -2.82 5.29
C GLU A 150 20.92 -4.24 4.74
N GLY A 151 20.56 -4.43 3.47
CA GLY A 151 20.65 -5.73 2.81
C GLY A 151 19.57 -6.75 3.19
N VAL A 152 18.58 -6.36 4.00
CA VAL A 152 17.39 -7.20 4.23
C VAL A 152 16.70 -7.49 2.89
N ARG A 153 16.13 -8.69 2.80
CA ARG A 153 15.30 -9.11 1.67
C ARG A 153 14.15 -8.12 1.43
N ARG A 154 13.90 -7.75 0.17
CA ARG A 154 12.80 -6.87 -0.23
C ARG A 154 11.58 -7.72 -0.60
N ASP A 155 10.90 -8.30 0.41
CA ASP A 155 9.86 -9.31 0.19
C ASP A 155 8.73 -8.82 -0.75
N LEU A 156 8.17 -7.63 -0.51
CA LEU A 156 7.14 -7.05 -1.37
C LEU A 156 7.65 -6.78 -2.78
N PHE A 157 8.84 -6.18 -2.90
CA PHE A 157 9.42 -5.85 -4.20
C PHE A 157 9.64 -7.11 -5.05
N GLU A 158 10.32 -8.12 -4.50
CA GLU A 158 10.57 -9.39 -5.19
C GLU A 158 9.27 -10.07 -5.59
N ALA A 159 8.25 -10.05 -4.73
CA ALA A 159 6.94 -10.57 -5.06
C ALA A 159 6.30 -9.81 -6.23
N MET A 160 6.37 -8.49 -6.26
CA MET A 160 5.81 -7.69 -7.35
C MET A 160 6.59 -7.83 -8.66
N VAL A 161 7.92 -8.03 -8.61
CA VAL A 161 8.72 -8.42 -9.78
C VAL A 161 8.26 -9.77 -10.33
N GLN A 162 7.98 -10.73 -9.45
CA GLN A 162 7.43 -12.03 -9.84
C GLN A 162 6.04 -11.89 -10.45
N VAL A 163 5.16 -11.06 -9.88
CA VAL A 163 3.84 -10.76 -10.44
C VAL A 163 3.99 -10.11 -11.82
N ALA A 164 4.90 -9.15 -11.99
CA ALA A 164 5.07 -8.48 -13.26
C ALA A 164 5.43 -9.45 -14.39
N THR A 165 6.33 -10.40 -14.11
CA THR A 165 6.87 -11.35 -15.10
C THR A 165 6.00 -12.59 -15.30
N ALA A 166 5.48 -13.18 -14.22
CA ALA A 166 4.78 -14.47 -14.25
C ALA A 166 3.27 -14.34 -14.03
N GLN A 167 2.77 -13.12 -13.73
CA GLN A 167 1.37 -12.84 -13.37
C GLN A 167 0.88 -13.63 -12.14
N LYS A 168 1.82 -14.17 -11.37
CA LYS A 168 1.61 -14.96 -10.16
C LYS A 168 2.60 -14.56 -9.07
N GLY A 169 2.11 -14.41 -7.85
CA GLY A 169 2.93 -14.12 -6.68
C GLY A 169 3.54 -15.36 -6.04
N PRO A 170 4.44 -15.19 -5.05
CA PRO A 170 5.00 -16.31 -4.31
C PRO A 170 3.93 -17.00 -3.45
N ALA A 171 3.96 -18.33 -3.38
CA ALA A 171 2.99 -19.12 -2.60
C ALA A 171 3.13 -18.90 -1.09
N ALA A 172 4.36 -18.73 -0.61
CA ALA A 172 4.65 -18.42 0.79
C ALA A 172 4.84 -16.92 0.95
N GLN A 173 4.04 -16.32 1.82
CA GLN A 173 4.06 -14.88 2.10
C GLN A 173 4.04 -14.67 3.61
N ILE A 174 4.82 -13.69 4.08
CA ILE A 174 4.85 -13.35 5.49
C ILE A 174 3.87 -12.19 5.69
N PRO A 175 2.90 -12.30 6.62
CA PRO A 175 1.92 -11.25 6.87
C PRO A 175 2.58 -9.89 7.16
N SER A 176 1.93 -8.81 6.71
CA SER A 176 2.29 -7.48 7.18
C SER A 176 1.97 -7.34 8.65
N MET A 177 2.59 -6.35 9.29
CA MET A 177 2.31 -5.99 10.67
C MET A 177 2.27 -4.48 10.76
N GLY A 178 1.24 -3.98 11.42
CA GLY A 178 1.02 -2.55 11.49
C GLY A 178 0.13 -2.14 12.63
N CYS A 179 -0.06 -0.85 12.75
CA CYS A 179 -1.08 -0.26 13.60
C CYS A 179 -2.46 -0.53 12.98
N SER A 180 -3.48 -0.79 13.79
CA SER A 180 -4.86 -0.89 13.26
C SER A 180 -5.26 0.38 12.50
N ILE A 181 -6.09 0.23 11.46
CA ILE A 181 -6.78 1.38 10.86
C ILE A 181 -7.60 2.10 11.93
N LYS A 182 -7.67 3.43 11.86
CA LYS A 182 -8.44 4.28 12.78
C LYS A 182 -9.87 4.41 12.28
N TRP A 183 -10.69 3.43 12.61
CA TRP A 183 -12.09 3.35 12.18
C TRP A 183 -12.96 4.41 12.86
N LYS A 184 -13.92 4.96 12.11
CA LYS A 184 -15.08 5.71 12.59
C LYS A 184 -16.12 4.79 13.24
#